data_AF-A0A376VLA8-F1
#
_entry.id   AF-A0A376VLA8-F1
#
_cell.length_a   1.000
_cell.length_b   1.000
_cell.length_c   1.000
_cell.angle_alpha   90.00
_cell.angle_beta   90.00
_cell.angle_gamma   90.00
#
_symmetry.space_group_name_H-M   'P 1'
#
loop_
_entity.id
_entity.type
_entity.pdbx_description
1 polymer ?
#
loop_
_entity_poly.entity_id
_entity_poly.type
_entity_poly.pdbx_seq_one_letter_code
_entity_poly.pdbx_strand_id
1 'polypeptide(L)'
;MPRSKYPTRKCWGGEYTEGKAPTICLEGKDNRTGSHGALHSATGTLIEEKHFGKEMSYKDARCMVIDEVALMYGCDKSCLKAQLDKAYQDAYTCGDLTLQKSMQVMGVL
;
A
#
# COMPACT_ATOMS: atom_id res chain seq x y z
N MET A 1 4.12 -18.64 2.54
CA MET A 1 5.42 -18.57 1.85
C MET A 1 6.07 -17.23 2.18
N PRO A 2 7.40 -17.14 2.37
CA PRO A 2 8.05 -15.86 2.64
C PRO A 2 7.77 -14.87 1.50
N ARG A 3 7.40 -13.63 1.83
CA ARG A 3 7.01 -12.61 0.84
C ARG A 3 8.13 -12.32 -0.18
N SER A 4 9.38 -12.46 0.26
CA SER A 4 10.60 -12.40 -0.57
C SER A 4 10.69 -13.46 -1.69
N LYS A 5 9.81 -14.46 -1.70
CA LYS A 5 9.74 -15.48 -2.76
C LYS A 5 8.71 -15.16 -3.84
N TYR A 6 7.93 -14.09 -3.72
CA TYR A 6 7.09 -13.63 -4.82
C TYR A 6 7.95 -12.86 -5.83
N PRO A 7 7.83 -13.14 -7.14
CA PRO A 7 8.59 -12.42 -8.15
C PRO A 7 8.28 -10.92 -8.07
N THR A 8 9.33 -10.10 -7.91
CA THR A 8 9.22 -8.65 -8.12
C THR A 8 8.84 -8.45 -9.58
N ARG A 9 7.67 -7.83 -9.83
CA ARG A 9 7.17 -7.68 -11.20
C ARG A 9 8.10 -6.77 -12.00
N LYS A 10 8.21 -7.02 -13.30
CA LYS A 10 9.10 -6.37 -14.30
C LYS A 10 9.25 -4.83 -14.20
N CYS A 11 8.26 -4.13 -13.65
CA CYS A 11 8.22 -2.67 -13.55
C CYS A 11 8.56 -2.10 -12.17
N TRP A 12 8.78 -2.96 -11.18
CA TRP A 12 9.19 -2.60 -9.83
C TRP A 12 10.69 -2.81 -9.80
N GLY A 13 11.48 -1.73 -9.82
CA GLY A 13 12.84 -1.66 -10.37
C GLY A 13 13.87 -2.66 -9.81
N GLY A 14 13.72 -3.95 -10.10
CA GLY A 14 14.54 -5.10 -9.68
C GLY A 14 14.63 -5.34 -8.16
N GLU A 15 14.57 -4.26 -7.38
CA GLU A 15 15.01 -4.14 -6.01
C GLU A 15 13.92 -3.63 -5.07
N TYR A 16 12.70 -3.39 -5.57
CA TYR A 16 11.61 -3.01 -4.69
C TYR A 16 11.22 -4.22 -3.83
N THR A 17 11.40 -4.08 -2.52
CA THR A 17 10.98 -5.04 -1.51
C THR A 17 9.96 -4.37 -0.59
N GLU A 18 9.18 -5.16 0.14
CA GLU A 18 8.23 -4.63 1.13
C GLU A 18 8.89 -3.71 2.17
N GLY A 19 10.17 -3.94 2.48
CA GLY A 19 10.93 -3.09 3.41
C GLY A 19 11.27 -1.70 2.87
N LYS A 20 11.12 -1.45 1.56
CA LYS A 20 11.27 -0.12 0.94
C LYS A 20 9.94 0.62 0.83
N ALA A 21 8.82 0.03 1.29
CA ALA A 21 7.54 0.72 1.29
C ALA A 21 7.56 1.93 2.25
N PRO A 22 6.89 3.04 1.91
CA PRO A 22 6.66 4.13 2.86
C PRO A 22 5.96 3.61 4.12
N THR A 23 6.45 4.03 5.28
CA THR A 23 5.89 3.62 6.57
C THR A 23 5.31 4.82 7.30
N ILE A 24 4.28 4.56 8.11
CA ILE A 24 3.71 5.50 9.07
C ILE A 24 3.85 4.90 10.47
N CYS A 25 4.20 5.72 11.46
CA CYS A 25 4.29 5.28 12.84
C CYS A 25 2.89 5.21 13.47
N LEU A 26 2.52 4.04 13.97
CA LEU A 26 1.25 3.79 14.62
C LEU A 26 1.52 3.14 15.98
N GLU A 27 0.64 3.40 16.96
CA GLU A 27 0.76 2.78 18.28
C GLU A 27 0.46 1.28 18.22
N GLY A 28 1.29 0.46 18.87
CA GLY A 28 1.17 -1.00 18.88
C GLY A 28 2.53 -1.67 18.73
N LYS A 29 2.70 -2.87 19.29
CA LYS A 29 3.96 -3.62 19.17
C LYS A 29 4.02 -4.50 17.92
N ASP A 30 2.85 -4.77 17.34
CA ASP A 30 2.67 -5.68 16.23
C ASP A 30 1.39 -5.33 15.44
N ASN A 31 1.21 -6.03 14.32
CA ASN A 31 0.10 -5.87 13.38
C ASN A 31 -1.28 -6.27 13.96
N ARG A 32 -1.38 -6.53 15.27
CA ARG A 32 -2.61 -6.95 15.96
C ARG A 32 -2.94 -6.09 17.17
N THR A 33 -2.05 -5.18 17.56
CA THR A 33 -2.21 -4.39 18.79
C THR A 33 -2.27 -2.90 18.49
N GLY A 34 -3.07 -2.19 19.30
CA GLY A 34 -3.22 -0.75 19.21
C GLY A 34 -3.77 -0.27 17.86
N SER A 35 -3.48 0.99 17.55
CA SER A 35 -3.89 1.63 16.30
C SER A 35 -3.21 1.01 15.06
N HIS A 36 -2.03 0.40 15.24
CA HIS A 36 -1.37 -0.39 14.20
C HIS A 36 -2.24 -1.59 13.80
N GLY A 37 -2.67 -2.40 14.76
CA GLY A 37 -3.57 -3.53 14.50
C GLY A 37 -4.93 -3.13 13.95
N ALA A 38 -5.47 -1.98 14.38
CA ALA A 38 -6.71 -1.44 13.86
C ALA A 38 -6.62 -1.11 12.36
N LEU A 39 -5.55 -0.42 11.93
CA LEU A 39 -5.35 -0.09 10.52
C LEU A 39 -5.15 -1.34 9.66
N HIS A 40 -4.40 -2.35 10.12
CA HIS A 40 -4.29 -3.62 9.41
C HIS A 40 -5.62 -4.35 9.25
N SER A 41 -6.44 -4.35 10.32
CA SER A 41 -7.74 -5.02 10.29
C SER A 41 -8.68 -4.33 9.30
N ALA A 42 -8.76 -2.99 9.35
CA ALA A 42 -9.61 -2.21 8.47
C ALA A 42 -9.19 -2.35 6.99
N THR A 43 -7.90 -2.17 6.69
CA THR A 43 -7.40 -2.37 5.32
C THR A 43 -7.53 -3.81 4.85
N GLY A 44 -7.32 -4.80 5.73
CA GLY A 44 -7.52 -6.22 5.42
C GLY A 44 -8.96 -6.53 4.99
N THR A 45 -9.95 -6.07 5.75
CA THR A 45 -11.37 -6.24 5.40
C THR A 45 -11.70 -5.61 4.03
N LEU A 46 -11.22 -4.40 3.76
CA LEU A 46 -11.47 -3.74 2.47
C LEU A 46 -10.86 -4.47 1.28
N ILE A 47 -9.66 -5.06 1.47
CA ILE A 47 -9.00 -5.88 0.44
C ILE A 47 -9.79 -7.17 0.22
N GLU A 48 -10.26 -7.84 1.28
CA GLU A 48 -11.08 -9.04 1.16
C GLU A 48 -12.41 -8.76 0.45
N GLU A 49 -13.09 -7.67 0.77
CA GLU A 49 -14.38 -7.35 0.15
C GLU A 49 -14.26 -7.03 -1.35
N LYS A 50 -13.22 -6.30 -1.75
CA LYS A 50 -13.13 -5.72 -3.11
C LYS A 50 -12.17 -6.46 -4.03
N HIS A 51 -11.18 -7.15 -3.47
CA HIS A 51 -10.04 -7.69 -4.21
C HIS A 51 -9.58 -9.08 -3.74
N PHE A 52 -10.43 -9.86 -3.07
CA PHE A 52 -10.08 -11.22 -2.64
C PHE A 52 -9.54 -12.08 -3.79
N GLY A 53 -8.32 -12.56 -3.63
CA GLY A 53 -7.63 -13.39 -4.64
C GLY A 53 -7.31 -12.67 -5.95
N LYS A 54 -7.50 -11.35 -6.03
CA LYS A 54 -7.32 -10.55 -7.24
C LYS A 54 -6.22 -9.53 -7.08
N GLU A 55 -5.69 -9.14 -8.24
CA GLU A 55 -4.85 -7.96 -8.38
C GLU A 55 -5.66 -6.68 -8.15
N MET A 56 -4.98 -5.64 -7.66
CA MET A 56 -5.55 -4.33 -7.35
C MET A 56 -4.61 -3.23 -7.86
N SER A 57 -5.17 -2.28 -8.62
CA SER A 57 -4.36 -1.19 -9.16
C SER A 57 -3.71 -0.38 -8.03
N TYR A 58 -2.56 0.25 -8.33
CA TYR A 58 -1.93 1.17 -7.38
C TYR A 58 -2.90 2.27 -6.93
N LYS A 59 -3.70 2.79 -7.88
CA LYS A 59 -4.68 3.84 -7.60
C LYS A 59 -5.70 3.40 -6.55
N ASP A 60 -6.25 2.20 -6.69
CA ASP A 60 -7.25 1.67 -5.75
C ASP A 60 -6.64 1.42 -4.37
N ALA A 61 -5.46 0.78 -4.33
CA ALA A 61 -4.73 0.53 -3.09
C ALA A 61 -4.40 1.82 -2.35
N ARG A 62 -3.86 2.81 -3.07
CA ARG A 62 -3.52 4.13 -2.54
C ARG A 62 -4.75 4.82 -1.97
N CYS A 63 -5.84 4.90 -2.73
CA CYS A 63 -7.07 5.57 -2.27
C CYS A 63 -7.65 4.90 -1.02
N MET A 64 -7.69 3.56 -0.99
CA MET A 64 -8.15 2.79 0.16
C MET A 64 -7.37 3.13 1.44
N VAL A 65 -6.04 3.10 1.38
CA VAL A 65 -5.19 3.42 2.56
C VAL A 65 -5.32 4.87 2.97
N ILE A 66 -5.38 5.81 2.01
CA ILE A 66 -5.56 7.23 2.31
C ILE A 66 -6.88 7.47 3.04
N ASP A 67 -7.96 6.82 2.60
CA ASP A 67 -9.25 6.97 3.23
C ASP A 67 -9.23 6.49 4.68
N GLU A 68 -8.60 5.34 4.96
CA GLU A 68 -8.46 4.79 6.32
C GLU A 68 -7.56 5.65 7.22
N VAL A 69 -6.39 6.08 6.72
CA VAL A 69 -5.47 6.92 7.49
C VAL A 69 -6.07 8.30 7.76
N ALA A 70 -6.75 8.89 6.77
CA ALA A 70 -7.44 10.16 6.95
C ALA A 70 -8.61 10.04 7.93
N LEU A 71 -9.36 8.93 7.90
CA LEU A 71 -10.46 8.69 8.81
C LEU A 71 -9.98 8.54 10.26
N MET A 72 -8.91 7.79 10.50
CA MET A 72 -8.41 7.53 11.85
C MET A 72 -7.62 8.69 12.46
N TYR A 73 -6.85 9.42 11.63
CA TYR A 73 -5.87 10.39 12.13
C TYR A 73 -6.12 11.82 11.65
N GLY A 74 -7.16 12.07 10.85
CA GLY A 74 -7.46 13.40 10.32
C GLY A 74 -6.41 13.94 9.34
N CYS A 75 -5.57 13.06 8.78
CA CYS A 75 -4.55 13.44 7.81
C CYS A 75 -5.17 13.96 6.52
N ASP A 76 -4.55 15.00 5.94
CA ASP A 76 -5.00 15.54 4.66
C ASP A 76 -4.79 14.53 3.53
N LYS A 77 -5.88 14.17 2.84
CA LYS A 77 -5.87 13.15 1.78
C LYS A 77 -4.97 13.54 0.61
N SER A 78 -4.88 14.83 0.27
CA SER A 78 -4.06 15.29 -0.84
C SER A 78 -2.57 15.19 -0.53
N CYS A 79 -2.19 15.45 0.72
CA CYS A 79 -0.85 15.30 1.25
C CYS A 79 -0.42 13.82 1.23
N LEU A 80 -1.25 12.92 1.76
CA LEU A 80 -0.98 11.48 1.73
C LEU A 80 -0.85 10.97 0.29
N LYS A 81 -1.73 11.43 -0.61
CA LYS A 81 -1.66 11.10 -2.03
C LYS A 81 -0.33 11.52 -2.65
N ALA A 82 0.11 12.75 -2.43
CA ALA A 82 1.36 13.25 -2.97
C ALA A 82 2.58 12.48 -2.46
N GLN A 83 2.60 12.14 -1.17
CA GLN A 83 3.68 11.36 -0.56
C GLN A 83 3.76 9.95 -1.16
N LEU A 84 2.63 9.25 -1.25
CA LEU A 84 2.56 7.92 -1.82
C LEU A 84 2.89 7.95 -3.32
N ASP A 85 2.33 8.89 -4.07
CA ASP A 85 2.58 8.99 -5.52
C ASP A 85 4.07 9.19 -5.79
N LYS A 86 4.71 10.10 -5.06
CA LYS A 86 6.15 10.33 -5.18
C LYS A 86 6.95 9.06 -4.86
N ALA A 87 6.72 8.47 -3.69
CA ALA A 87 7.54 7.35 -3.23
C ALA A 87 7.42 6.11 -4.13
N TYR A 88 6.20 5.79 -4.58
CA TYR A 88 5.99 4.64 -5.46
C TYR A 88 6.37 4.93 -6.91
N GLN A 89 6.27 6.18 -7.39
CA GLN A 89 6.78 6.56 -8.70
C GLN A 89 8.31 6.47 -8.75
N ASP A 90 9.02 6.86 -7.69
CA ASP A 90 10.49 6.74 -7.59
C ASP A 90 10.95 5.26 -7.66
N ALA A 91 10.09 4.30 -7.28
CA ALA A 91 10.35 2.86 -7.35
C ALA A 91 9.91 2.17 -8.65
N TYR A 92 9.04 2.81 -9.44
CA TYR A 92 8.41 2.23 -10.63
C TYR A 92 9.13 2.63 -11.92
N THR A 93 9.49 1.65 -12.76
CA THR A 93 10.39 1.85 -13.91
C THR A 93 9.72 1.83 -15.28
N CYS A 94 8.42 1.50 -15.37
CA CYS A 94 7.71 1.37 -16.65
C CYS A 94 6.94 2.63 -17.08
N GLY A 95 7.30 3.81 -16.58
CA GLY A 95 6.65 5.08 -16.90
C GLY A 95 5.77 5.61 -15.77
N ASP A 96 4.67 6.29 -16.08
CA ASP A 96 3.78 6.88 -15.08
C ASP A 96 2.91 5.80 -14.41
N LEU A 97 3.12 5.63 -13.10
CA LEU A 97 2.41 4.66 -12.27
C LEU A 97 0.92 5.00 -12.13
N THR A 98 0.56 6.28 -12.18
CA THR A 98 -0.82 6.75 -11.97
C THR A 98 -1.75 6.43 -13.14
N LEU A 99 -1.19 6.10 -14.30
CA LEU A 99 -1.90 5.71 -15.51
C LEU A 99 -2.10 4.19 -15.64
N GLN A 100 -1.56 3.39 -14.71
CA GLN A 100 -1.63 1.93 -14.76
C GLN A 100 -3.00 1.38 -14.35
N LYS A 101 -3.57 0.53 -15.19
CA LYS A 101 -4.92 -0.02 -15.03
C LYS A 101 -5.02 -1.23 -14.09
N SER A 102 -3.91 -1.93 -13.83
CA SER A 102 -3.90 -3.12 -12.98
C SER A 102 -2.50 -3.42 -12.44
N MET A 103 -2.41 -3.79 -11.16
CA MET A 103 -1.17 -4.23 -10.56
C MET A 103 -1.45 -5.23 -9.43
N GLN A 104 -0.46 -5.99 -8.99
CA GLN A 104 -0.58 -6.82 -7.78
C GLN A 104 -0.06 -6.00 -6.61
N VAL A 105 -0.90 -5.77 -5.60
CA VAL A 105 -0.52 -5.00 -4.42
C VAL A 105 0.54 -5.76 -3.66
N MET A 106 1.78 -5.30 -3.77
CA MET A 106 2.85 -5.74 -2.88
C MET A 106 2.67 -5.04 -1.55
N GLY A 107 1.96 -5.71 -0.63
CA GLY A 107 1.94 -5.37 0.80
C GLY A 107 1.54 -3.92 1.10
N VAL A 108 0.25 -3.66 1.10
CA VAL A 108 -0.27 -2.54 1.89
C VAL A 108 -0.22 -2.97 3.34
N LEU A 109 0.69 -2.34 4.09
CA LEU A 109 0.92 -2.40 5.54
C LEU A 109 1.04 -3.82 6.10
#